data_AF-D2U3W3-F1
#
_entry.id   AF-D2U3W3-F1
#
_cell.length_a   1.000
_cell.length_b   1.000
_cell.length_c   1.000
_cell.angle_alpha   90.00
_cell.angle_beta   90.00
_cell.angle_gamma   90.00
#
_symmetry.space_group_name_H-M   'P 1'
#
loop_
_entity.id
_entity.type
_entity.pdbx_description
1 polymer ?
#
loop_
_entity_poly.entity_id
_entity_poly.type
_entity_poly.pdbx_seq_one_letter_code
_entity_poly.pdbx_strand_id
1 'polypeptide(L)'
;MTPSCYLFELRQRIGKLLPFTEQNKAARLLKSKNEFSEHGFREIYGITTMSFGGKNAQNASRLNSQNGGKARLLLSLPPTLQTRTLRMPQHNFFSDTFNPFSLKETFQAFHCFLHIDKNNINLRTKRDSYIQEYIEHIILIMYHIRQKFSENDIKLPENLPSYQKIWLFPDRQDERDQTNDWLTHLIEKLARQFIASYKKVVGKKYIQLGDAELKKIIQLVVENNKESLR
;
A
#
# COMPACT_ATOMS: atom_id res chain seq x y z
N MET A 1 28.93 -28.03 14.54
CA MET A 1 30.10 -28.09 13.64
C MET A 1 29.72 -27.46 12.30
N THR A 2 30.61 -26.69 11.67
CA THR A 2 30.38 -26.15 10.32
C THR A 2 30.73 -27.22 9.28
N PRO A 3 29.83 -27.62 8.37
CA PRO A 3 30.08 -28.66 7.38
C PRO A 3 31.00 -28.14 6.26
N SER A 4 32.31 -28.16 6.50
CA SER A 4 33.33 -27.61 5.59
C SER A 4 33.33 -28.27 4.20
N CYS A 5 33.16 -29.59 4.14
CA CYS A 5 33.10 -30.33 2.87
C CYS A 5 31.99 -29.80 1.94
N TYR A 6 30.75 -29.73 2.46
CA TYR A 6 29.60 -29.20 1.71
C TYR A 6 29.77 -27.75 1.31
N LEU A 7 30.34 -26.92 2.19
CA LEU A 7 30.54 -25.50 1.93
C LEU A 7 31.53 -25.24 0.78
N PHE A 8 32.60 -26.03 0.67
CA PHE A 8 33.56 -25.89 -0.44
C PHE A 8 33.10 -26.56 -1.73
N GLU A 9 32.35 -27.66 -1.64
CA GLU A 9 31.69 -28.29 -2.78
C GLU A 9 30.69 -27.32 -3.44
N LEU A 10 29.84 -26.69 -2.63
CA LEU A 10 28.90 -25.66 -3.06
C LEU A 10 29.62 -24.46 -3.68
N ARG A 11 30.75 -24.01 -3.10
CA ARG A 11 31.58 -22.95 -3.71
C ARG A 11 32.07 -23.32 -5.10
N GLN A 12 32.49 -24.57 -5.32
CA GLN A 12 32.97 -25.04 -6.60
C GLN A 12 31.83 -25.08 -7.63
N ARG A 13 30.65 -25.57 -7.24
CA ARG A 13 29.45 -25.55 -8.08
C ARG A 13 29.06 -24.13 -8.49
N ILE A 14 28.96 -23.22 -7.53
CA ILE A 14 28.68 -21.80 -7.81
C ILE A 14 29.75 -21.21 -8.72
N GLY A 15 31.03 -21.54 -8.48
CA GLY A 15 32.16 -21.07 -9.28
C GLY A 15 32.05 -21.40 -10.77
N LYS A 16 31.54 -22.60 -11.12
CA LYS A 16 31.31 -23.01 -12.51
C LYS A 16 30.16 -22.25 -13.19
N LEU A 17 29.24 -21.69 -12.39
CA LEU A 17 28.07 -20.94 -12.85
C LEU A 17 28.33 -19.42 -12.88
N LEU A 18 29.53 -18.96 -12.53
CA LEU A 18 29.82 -17.53 -12.51
C LEU A 18 29.89 -16.95 -13.93
N PRO A 19 29.60 -15.64 -14.09
CA PRO A 19 29.61 -15.00 -15.40
C PRO A 19 30.99 -14.89 -16.07
N PHE A 20 32.06 -15.27 -15.36
CA PHE A 20 33.46 -15.19 -15.79
C PHE A 20 34.02 -16.51 -16.33
N THR A 21 33.26 -17.61 -16.25
CA THR A 21 33.66 -18.89 -16.84
C THR A 21 33.55 -18.81 -18.36
N GLU A 22 34.52 -19.35 -19.10
CA GLU A 22 34.60 -19.25 -20.57
C GLU A 22 33.28 -19.65 -21.27
N GLN A 23 32.65 -20.74 -20.82
CA GLN A 23 31.37 -21.21 -21.35
C GLN A 23 30.24 -20.17 -21.16
N ASN A 24 30.10 -19.62 -19.95
CA ASN A 24 29.09 -18.59 -19.66
C ASN A 24 29.40 -17.27 -20.35
N LYS A 25 30.68 -16.91 -20.49
CA LYS A 25 31.10 -15.69 -21.20
C LYS A 25 30.74 -15.75 -22.68
N ALA A 26 30.99 -16.88 -23.34
CA ALA A 26 30.59 -17.12 -24.72
C ALA A 26 29.06 -17.05 -24.89
N ALA A 27 28.31 -17.71 -23.99
CA ALA A 27 26.84 -17.69 -24.03
C ALA A 27 26.25 -16.30 -23.79
N ARG A 28 26.86 -15.47 -22.94
CA ARG A 28 26.46 -14.07 -22.71
C ARG A 28 26.71 -13.19 -23.94
N LEU A 29 27.80 -13.42 -24.66
CA LEU A 29 28.07 -12.71 -25.92
C LEU A 29 27.02 -13.03 -26.98
N LEU A 30 26.67 -14.30 -27.14
CA LEU A 30 25.60 -14.73 -28.05
C LEU A 30 24.24 -14.13 -27.65
N LYS A 31 23.90 -14.11 -26.36
CA LYS A 31 22.69 -13.44 -25.86
C LYS A 31 22.69 -11.95 -26.19
N SER A 32 23.83 -11.27 -26.00
CA SER A 32 23.96 -9.85 -26.32
C SER A 32 23.83 -9.56 -27.83
N LYS A 33 24.20 -10.53 -28.68
CA LYS A 33 24.07 -10.47 -30.14
C LYS A 33 22.74 -11.00 -30.66
N ASN A 34 21.84 -11.48 -29.79
CA ASN A 34 20.61 -12.20 -30.15
C ASN A 34 20.85 -13.41 -31.09
N GLU A 35 21.98 -14.09 -30.95
CA GLU A 35 22.33 -15.29 -31.73
C GLU A 35 21.94 -16.56 -30.96
N PHE A 36 21.51 -17.60 -31.69
CA PHE A 36 21.16 -18.89 -31.11
C PHE A 36 22.41 -19.58 -30.53
N SER A 37 22.26 -20.12 -29.32
CA SER A 37 23.27 -20.96 -28.68
C SER A 37 22.68 -22.35 -28.47
N GLU A 38 23.38 -23.40 -28.90
CA GLU A 38 23.00 -24.79 -28.61
C GLU A 38 23.02 -25.10 -27.11
N HIS A 39 23.76 -24.31 -26.32
CA HIS A 39 23.90 -24.52 -24.88
C HIS A 39 23.36 -23.32 -24.11
N GLY A 40 22.44 -23.59 -23.18
CA GLY A 40 21.94 -22.58 -22.23
C GLY A 40 22.94 -22.31 -21.12
N PHE A 41 22.88 -21.11 -20.53
CA PHE A 41 23.67 -20.74 -19.36
C PHE A 41 22.76 -20.45 -18.15
N ARG A 42 23.29 -20.62 -16.94
CA ARG A 42 22.58 -20.34 -15.67
C ARG A 42 23.37 -19.32 -14.87
N GLU A 43 22.67 -18.33 -14.32
CA GLU A 43 23.26 -17.31 -13.45
C GLU A 43 22.57 -17.32 -12.08
N ILE A 44 23.35 -17.11 -11.03
CA ILE A 44 22.86 -16.96 -9.65
C ILE A 44 23.30 -15.58 -9.18
N TYR A 45 22.33 -14.72 -8.84
CA TYR A 45 22.57 -13.38 -8.32
C TYR A 45 22.54 -13.36 -6.79
N GLY A 46 23.04 -12.27 -6.19
CA GLY A 46 23.01 -12.09 -4.73
C GLY A 46 23.94 -13.02 -3.96
N ILE A 47 25.04 -13.48 -4.57
CA ILE A 47 26.04 -14.33 -3.90
C ILE A 47 26.88 -13.47 -2.94
N THR A 48 26.90 -13.85 -1.66
CA THR A 48 27.76 -13.22 -0.65
C THR A 48 29.01 -14.06 -0.43
N THR A 49 30.18 -13.42 -0.37
CA THR A 49 31.43 -14.10 -0.05
C THR A 49 31.81 -13.86 1.41
N MET A 50 31.94 -14.93 2.19
CA MET A 50 32.44 -14.88 3.56
C MET A 50 33.89 -15.36 3.61
N SER A 51 34.71 -14.74 4.45
CA SER A 51 36.12 -15.11 4.63
C SER A 51 36.34 -15.71 6.03
N PHE A 52 36.97 -16.87 6.09
CA PHE A 52 37.36 -17.58 7.30
C PHE A 52 38.87 -17.46 7.53
N GLY A 53 39.25 -17.03 8.73
CA GLY A 53 40.66 -17.00 9.20
C GLY A 53 41.41 -15.67 8.99
N GLY A 54 40.73 -14.58 8.60
CA GLY A 54 41.33 -13.24 8.56
C GLY A 54 42.63 -13.17 7.73
N LYS A 55 43.69 -12.60 8.31
CA LYS A 55 45.04 -12.57 7.68
C LYS A 55 45.72 -13.95 7.61
N ASN A 56 45.32 -14.89 8.47
CA ASN A 56 45.95 -16.22 8.60
C ASN A 56 44.95 -17.35 8.29
N ALA A 57 44.41 -17.34 7.07
CA ALA A 57 43.44 -18.33 6.59
C ALA A 57 43.93 -19.80 6.61
N GLN A 58 45.24 -20.01 6.75
CA GLN A 58 45.90 -21.32 6.79
C GLN A 58 45.61 -22.11 8.09
N ASN A 59 45.29 -21.43 9.20
CA ASN A 59 45.19 -22.06 10.52
C ASN A 59 43.79 -22.62 10.85
N ALA A 60 42.80 -22.45 9.97
CA ALA A 60 41.42 -22.85 10.25
C ALA A 60 41.12 -24.31 9.88
N SER A 61 41.52 -24.75 8.68
CA SER A 61 41.47 -26.15 8.24
C SER A 61 42.20 -26.32 6.90
N ARG A 62 42.57 -27.56 6.56
CA ARG A 62 43.22 -27.89 5.27
C ARG A 62 42.36 -27.48 4.06
N LEU A 63 41.06 -27.76 4.07
CA LEU A 63 40.15 -27.38 2.98
C LEU A 63 39.96 -25.86 2.88
N ASN A 64 40.04 -25.13 4.00
CA ASN A 64 39.99 -23.68 4.01
C ASN A 64 41.22 -23.05 3.35
N SER A 65 42.41 -23.59 3.64
CA SER A 65 43.66 -23.15 3.01
C SER A 65 43.61 -23.35 1.49
N GLN A 66 43.17 -24.52 1.01
CA GLN A 66 43.03 -24.82 -0.42
C GLN A 66 42.04 -23.89 -1.15
N ASN A 67 40.99 -23.45 -0.47
CA ASN A 67 39.97 -22.57 -1.05
C ASN A 67 40.21 -21.08 -0.77
N GLY A 68 41.39 -20.72 -0.27
CA GLY A 68 41.81 -19.33 0.00
C GLY A 68 40.98 -18.65 1.09
N GLY A 69 40.43 -19.42 2.02
CA GLY A 69 39.64 -18.90 3.13
C GLY A 69 38.24 -18.41 2.76
N LYS A 70 37.80 -18.51 1.50
CA LYS A 70 36.56 -17.86 1.03
C LYS A 70 35.44 -18.87 0.83
N ALA A 71 34.30 -18.66 1.45
CA ALA A 71 33.05 -19.36 1.20
C ALA A 71 32.07 -18.48 0.39
N ARG A 72 31.18 -19.10 -0.39
CA ARG A 72 30.11 -18.42 -1.10
C ARG A 72 28.77 -18.85 -0.53
N LEU A 73 27.89 -17.90 -0.23
CA LEU A 73 26.55 -18.13 0.29
C LEU A 73 25.50 -17.71 -0.73
N LEU A 74 24.39 -18.45 -0.76
CA LEU A 74 23.22 -18.12 -1.54
C LEU A 74 22.35 -17.10 -0.80
N LEU A 75 21.67 -16.26 -1.57
CA LEU A 75 20.71 -15.31 -1.01
C LEU A 75 19.49 -16.06 -0.47
N SER A 76 19.24 -15.95 0.83
CA SER A 76 18.05 -16.52 1.50
C SER A 76 17.25 -15.42 2.18
N LEU A 77 17.04 -14.30 1.49
CA LEU A 77 16.21 -13.22 2.00
C LEU A 77 14.74 -13.53 1.74
N PRO A 78 13.84 -13.22 2.69
CA PRO A 78 12.41 -13.28 2.42
C PRO A 78 12.06 -12.29 1.30
N PRO A 79 11.03 -12.57 0.49
CA PRO A 79 10.56 -11.61 -0.50
C PRO A 79 10.10 -10.33 0.20
N THR A 80 10.41 -9.18 -0.38
CA THR A 80 9.90 -7.89 0.09
C THR A 80 8.42 -7.79 -0.31
N LEU A 81 7.54 -8.08 0.65
CA LEU A 81 6.11 -7.84 0.48
C LEU A 81 5.87 -6.32 0.57
N GLN A 82 5.52 -5.70 -0.56
CA GLN A 82 5.04 -4.32 -0.53
C GLN A 82 3.73 -4.28 0.25
N THR A 83 3.71 -3.55 1.36
CA THR A 83 2.49 -3.32 2.12
C THR A 83 1.55 -2.49 1.25
N ARG A 84 0.43 -3.09 0.85
CA ARG A 84 -0.58 -2.39 0.05
C ARG A 84 -1.28 -1.40 0.97
N THR A 85 -0.87 -0.13 0.91
CA THR A 85 -1.40 0.94 1.76
C THR A 85 -2.85 1.27 1.43
N LEU A 86 -3.29 0.98 0.19
CA LEU A 86 -4.63 1.29 -0.29
C LEU A 86 -5.27 0.11 -1.05
N ARG A 87 -6.48 -0.26 -0.64
CA ARG A 87 -7.29 -1.28 -1.32
C ARG A 87 -8.23 -0.62 -2.33
N MET A 88 -8.22 -1.12 -3.57
CA MET A 88 -9.09 -0.60 -4.62
C MET A 88 -10.56 -0.97 -4.36
N PRO A 89 -11.51 -0.07 -4.64
CA PRO A 89 -12.94 -0.35 -4.45
C PRO A 89 -13.40 -1.34 -5.51
N GLN A 90 -14.15 -2.38 -5.11
CA GLN A 90 -14.68 -3.39 -6.04
C GLN A 90 -16.21 -3.41 -6.05
N HIS A 91 -16.82 -3.21 -4.89
CA HIS A 91 -18.26 -3.12 -4.71
C HIS A 91 -18.67 -1.78 -4.09
N ASN A 92 -17.88 -1.24 -3.15
CA ASN A 92 -18.19 0.05 -2.54
C ASN A 92 -16.93 0.70 -1.94
N PHE A 93 -16.72 1.98 -2.26
CA PHE A 93 -15.63 2.78 -1.70
C PHE A 93 -15.55 2.76 -0.16
N PHE A 94 -16.69 2.94 0.52
CA PHE A 94 -16.70 3.11 1.99
C PHE A 94 -16.48 1.80 2.75
N SER A 95 -16.78 0.64 2.15
CA SER A 95 -16.55 -0.66 2.78
C SER A 95 -15.19 -1.26 2.41
N ASP A 96 -14.79 -1.09 1.16
CA ASP A 96 -13.65 -1.81 0.60
C ASP A 96 -12.35 -1.05 0.78
N THR A 97 -12.40 0.28 0.70
CA THR A 97 -11.22 1.14 0.68
C THR A 97 -11.01 1.90 1.99
N PHE A 98 -12.08 2.45 2.56
CA PHE A 98 -11.98 3.24 3.79
C PHE A 98 -11.97 2.35 5.04
N ASN A 99 -10.93 2.48 5.88
CA ASN A 99 -10.86 1.85 7.19
C ASN A 99 -11.20 2.88 8.29
N PRO A 100 -12.35 2.78 8.99
CA PRO A 100 -12.73 3.69 10.07
C PRO A 100 -11.68 3.85 11.18
N PHE A 101 -10.87 2.82 11.42
CA PHE A 101 -9.86 2.84 12.48
C PHE A 101 -8.63 3.70 12.15
N SER A 102 -8.45 4.15 10.90
CA SER A 102 -7.40 5.12 10.57
C SER A 102 -7.61 6.45 11.29
N LEU A 103 -8.87 6.83 11.52
CA LEU A 103 -9.28 8.06 12.20
C LEU A 103 -9.76 7.81 13.63
N LYS A 104 -9.19 6.78 14.28
CA LYS A 104 -9.60 6.38 15.63
C LYS A 104 -9.50 7.53 16.62
N GLU A 105 -8.40 8.28 16.59
CA GLU A 105 -8.14 9.41 17.48
C GLU A 105 -9.16 10.54 17.26
N THR A 106 -9.43 10.89 16.00
CA THR A 106 -10.44 11.88 15.59
C THR A 106 -11.83 11.51 16.12
N PHE A 107 -12.26 10.26 15.94
CA PHE A 107 -13.55 9.79 16.42
C PHE A 107 -13.64 9.71 17.95
N GLN A 108 -12.54 9.38 18.63
CA GLN A 108 -12.48 9.40 20.09
C GLN A 108 -12.55 10.83 20.64
N ALA A 109 -11.84 11.77 20.01
CA ALA A 109 -11.90 13.18 20.37
C ALA A 109 -13.31 13.75 20.13
N PHE A 110 -13.93 13.43 19.00
CA PHE A 110 -15.33 13.74 18.71
C PHE A 110 -16.27 13.14 19.76
N HIS A 111 -16.06 11.89 20.18
CA HIS A 111 -16.85 11.26 21.24
C HIS A 111 -16.72 12.00 22.58
N CYS A 112 -15.50 12.29 23.03
CA CYS A 112 -15.26 13.05 24.26
C CYS A 112 -15.93 14.41 24.22
N PHE A 113 -15.91 15.05 23.04
CA PHE A 113 -16.55 16.35 22.84
C PHE A 113 -18.08 16.28 23.02
N LEU A 114 -18.73 15.21 22.57
CA LEU A 114 -20.19 15.04 22.70
C LEU A 114 -20.67 14.95 24.16
N HIS A 115 -19.80 14.63 25.12
CA HIS A 115 -20.12 14.62 26.55
C HIS A 115 -20.04 16.01 27.20
N ILE A 116 -19.56 17.04 26.49
CA ILE A 116 -19.41 18.39 27.04
C ILE A 116 -20.75 19.13 26.93
N ASP A 117 -21.42 19.33 28.07
CA ASP A 117 -22.72 20.02 28.17
C ASP A 117 -22.62 21.57 28.08
N LYS A 118 -21.50 22.09 27.61
CA LYS A 118 -21.26 23.54 27.48
C LYS A 118 -21.52 23.99 26.06
N ASN A 119 -22.44 24.93 25.89
CA ASN A 119 -22.76 25.52 24.59
C ASN A 119 -21.92 26.78 24.34
N ASN A 120 -20.77 26.63 23.68
CA ASN A 120 -19.89 27.74 23.27
C ASN A 120 -19.62 27.66 21.76
N ILE A 121 -19.51 28.81 21.08
CA ILE A 121 -19.16 28.90 19.66
C ILE A 121 -17.85 28.16 19.37
N ASN A 122 -16.83 28.36 20.21
CA ASN A 122 -15.53 27.68 20.05
C ASN A 122 -15.65 26.16 20.13
N LEU A 123 -16.60 25.66 20.93
CA LEU A 123 -16.87 24.24 21.04
C LEU A 123 -17.56 23.75 19.75
N ARG A 124 -18.56 24.47 19.24
CA ARG A 124 -19.21 24.13 17.96
C ARG A 124 -18.22 24.06 16.81
N THR A 125 -17.32 25.03 16.70
CA THR A 125 -16.25 25.04 15.68
C THR A 125 -15.31 23.84 15.81
N LYS A 126 -14.93 23.45 17.04
CA LYS A 126 -14.11 22.24 17.26
C LYS A 126 -14.83 20.95 16.90
N ARG A 127 -16.13 20.85 17.16
CA ARG A 127 -16.90 19.69 16.70
C ARG A 127 -16.85 19.59 15.17
N ASP A 128 -17.10 20.72 14.53
CA ASP A 128 -17.18 20.82 13.09
C ASP A 128 -15.81 20.54 12.44
N SER A 129 -14.69 20.86 13.13
CA SER A 129 -13.34 20.50 12.67
C SER A 129 -13.07 18.99 12.65
N TYR A 130 -13.61 18.20 13.60
CA TYR A 130 -13.45 16.73 13.56
C TYR A 130 -14.20 16.09 12.39
N ILE A 131 -15.37 16.65 12.05
CA ILE A 131 -16.12 16.22 10.87
C ILE A 131 -15.35 16.60 9.60
N GLN A 132 -14.77 17.80 9.57
CA GLN A 132 -13.93 18.28 8.48
C GLN A 132 -12.70 17.38 8.26
N GLU A 133 -11.98 17.03 9.32
CA GLU A 133 -10.81 16.13 9.26
C GLU A 133 -11.17 14.76 8.65
N TYR A 134 -12.34 14.22 9.00
CA TYR A 134 -12.86 13.00 8.38
C TYR A 134 -13.10 13.17 6.88
N ILE A 135 -13.73 14.28 6.47
CA ILE A 135 -14.05 14.53 5.06
C ILE A 135 -12.76 14.72 4.25
N GLU A 136 -11.80 15.49 4.77
CA GLU A 136 -10.49 15.70 4.15
C GLU A 136 -9.75 14.38 3.93
N HIS A 137 -9.80 13.46 4.90
CA HIS A 137 -9.21 12.14 4.74
C HIS A 137 -9.90 11.32 3.64
N ILE A 138 -11.23 11.38 3.53
CA ILE A 138 -11.98 10.73 2.45
C ILE A 138 -11.62 11.33 1.08
N ILE A 139 -11.48 12.64 0.99
CA ILE A 139 -11.05 13.35 -0.23
C ILE A 139 -9.63 12.94 -0.63
N LEU A 140 -8.71 12.82 0.32
CA LEU A 140 -7.35 12.36 0.06
C LEU A 140 -7.32 10.95 -0.51
N ILE A 141 -8.10 10.03 0.08
CA ILE A 141 -8.27 8.67 -0.42
C ILE A 141 -8.86 8.69 -1.84
N MET A 142 -9.89 9.51 -2.07
CA MET A 142 -10.53 9.68 -3.38
C MET A 142 -9.51 10.11 -4.44
N TYR A 143 -8.70 11.15 -4.19
CA TYR A 143 -7.68 11.61 -5.14
C TYR A 143 -6.65 10.52 -5.44
N HIS A 144 -6.21 9.78 -4.42
CA HIS A 144 -5.27 8.67 -4.62
C HIS A 144 -5.87 7.55 -5.48
N ILE A 145 -7.16 7.25 -5.32
CA ILE A 145 -7.86 6.27 -6.18
C ILE A 145 -8.00 6.80 -7.61
N ARG A 146 -8.39 8.06 -7.80
CA ARG A 146 -8.51 8.68 -9.12
C ARG A 146 -7.19 8.66 -9.87
N GLN A 147 -6.09 9.02 -9.19
CA GLN A 147 -4.75 8.94 -9.75
C GLN A 147 -4.43 7.51 -10.19
N LYS A 148 -4.73 6.52 -9.35
CA LYS A 148 -4.53 5.13 -9.68
C LYS A 148 -5.38 4.67 -10.87
N PHE A 149 -6.66 5.03 -10.97
CA PHE A 149 -7.48 4.68 -12.13
C PHE A 149 -7.05 5.37 -13.43
N SER A 150 -6.29 6.46 -13.34
CA SER A 150 -5.69 7.14 -14.49
C SER A 150 -4.39 6.46 -14.98
N GLU A 151 -3.78 5.59 -14.18
CA GLU A 151 -2.59 4.83 -14.61
C GLU A 151 -3.01 3.79 -15.67
N ASN A 152 -2.25 3.74 -16.78
CA ASN A 152 -2.45 2.75 -17.84
C ASN A 152 -2.38 1.33 -17.25
N ASP A 153 -3.25 0.43 -17.73
CA ASP A 153 -3.27 -1.02 -17.40
C ASP A 153 -4.12 -1.45 -16.17
N ILE A 154 -4.97 -0.57 -15.62
CA ILE A 154 -5.89 -0.94 -14.53
C ILE A 154 -7.29 -1.26 -15.04
N LYS A 155 -7.79 -2.46 -14.71
CA LYS A 155 -9.18 -2.86 -14.98
C LYS A 155 -10.14 -2.11 -14.06
N LEU A 156 -11.07 -1.38 -14.65
CA LEU A 156 -12.11 -0.67 -13.90
C LEU A 156 -13.13 -1.68 -13.34
N PRO A 157 -13.51 -1.53 -12.05
CA PRO A 157 -14.47 -2.41 -11.40
C PRO A 157 -15.91 -2.18 -11.90
N GLU A 158 -16.57 -3.23 -12.39
CA GLU A 158 -17.93 -3.14 -12.95
C GLU A 158 -19.03 -3.07 -11.87
N ASN A 159 -18.77 -3.60 -10.67
CA ASN A 159 -19.80 -3.74 -9.63
C ASN A 159 -19.99 -2.48 -8.75
N LEU A 160 -19.34 -1.36 -9.07
CA LEU A 160 -19.56 -0.11 -8.33
C LEU A 160 -20.95 0.47 -8.62
N PRO A 161 -21.59 1.10 -7.61
CA PRO A 161 -22.76 1.93 -7.81
C PRO A 161 -22.50 3.03 -8.84
N SER A 162 -23.52 3.37 -9.64
CA SER A 162 -23.44 4.39 -10.70
C SER A 162 -22.85 5.71 -10.20
N TYR A 163 -23.33 6.22 -9.06
CA TYR A 163 -22.83 7.46 -8.47
C TYR A 163 -21.34 7.40 -8.08
N GLN A 164 -20.83 6.23 -7.65
CA GLN A 164 -19.41 6.06 -7.33
C GLN A 164 -18.55 5.93 -8.59
N LYS A 165 -19.09 5.36 -9.67
CA LYS A 165 -18.42 5.31 -10.98
C LYS A 165 -18.22 6.72 -11.52
N ILE A 166 -19.27 7.55 -11.51
CA ILE A 166 -19.19 8.98 -11.89
C ILE A 166 -18.16 9.69 -11.01
N TRP A 167 -18.20 9.43 -9.70
CA TRP A 167 -17.29 10.06 -8.76
C TRP A 167 -15.81 9.68 -8.94
N LEU A 168 -15.48 8.40 -9.18
CA LEU A 168 -14.09 7.92 -9.11
C LEU A 168 -13.42 7.71 -10.47
N PHE A 169 -14.17 7.46 -11.55
CA PHE A 169 -13.58 7.11 -12.84
C PHE A 169 -13.12 8.35 -13.62
N PRO A 170 -11.96 8.30 -14.30
CA PRO A 170 -11.47 9.42 -15.09
C PRO A 170 -12.38 9.72 -16.28
N ASP A 171 -12.89 8.68 -16.95
CA ASP A 171 -13.69 8.77 -18.19
C ASP A 171 -15.06 9.48 -18.04
N ARG A 172 -15.50 9.70 -16.80
CA ARG A 172 -16.83 10.29 -16.48
C ARG A 172 -16.74 11.75 -16.06
N GLN A 173 -15.69 12.45 -16.47
CA GLN A 173 -15.48 13.85 -16.10
C GLN A 173 -16.60 14.77 -16.61
N ASP A 174 -17.07 14.57 -17.84
CA ASP A 174 -18.17 15.37 -18.41
C ASP A 174 -19.48 15.24 -17.60
N GLU A 175 -19.79 14.03 -17.12
CA GLU A 175 -20.97 13.77 -16.28
C GLU A 175 -20.83 14.40 -14.87
N ARG A 176 -19.61 14.47 -14.33
CA ARG A 176 -19.33 15.16 -13.05
C ARG A 176 -19.61 16.65 -13.12
N ASP A 177 -19.33 17.27 -14.26
CA ASP A 177 -19.47 18.73 -14.45
C ASP A 177 -20.91 19.14 -14.77
N GLN A 178 -21.66 18.27 -15.45
CA GLN A 178 -23.03 18.55 -15.88
C GLN A 178 -24.10 18.23 -14.84
N THR A 179 -23.90 17.20 -14.01
CA THR A 179 -24.94 16.70 -13.09
C THR A 179 -24.51 16.85 -11.63
N ASN A 180 -25.43 17.25 -10.74
CA ASN A 180 -25.18 17.36 -9.29
C ASN A 180 -25.91 16.29 -8.46
N ASP A 181 -26.80 15.50 -9.06
CA ASP A 181 -27.60 14.49 -8.35
C ASP A 181 -26.73 13.40 -7.71
N TRP A 182 -25.67 12.97 -8.41
CA TRP A 182 -24.72 12.00 -7.89
C TRP A 182 -23.96 12.54 -6.67
N LEU A 183 -23.65 13.84 -6.66
CA LEU A 183 -22.95 14.51 -5.56
C LEU A 183 -23.85 14.63 -4.33
N THR A 184 -25.11 15.01 -4.51
CA THR A 184 -26.09 15.05 -3.42
C THR A 184 -26.26 13.67 -2.78
N HIS A 185 -26.39 12.63 -3.60
CA HIS A 185 -26.47 11.25 -3.11
C HIS A 185 -25.19 10.81 -2.38
N LEU A 186 -24.03 11.21 -2.90
CA LEU A 186 -22.74 10.92 -2.28
C LEU A 186 -22.60 11.58 -0.91
N ILE A 187 -22.96 12.85 -0.78
CA ILE A 187 -22.88 13.60 0.48
C ILE A 187 -23.79 12.96 1.54
N GLU A 188 -25.01 12.57 1.18
CA GLU A 188 -25.92 11.87 2.10
C GLU A 188 -25.34 10.53 2.55
N LYS A 189 -24.75 9.76 1.63
CA LYS A 189 -24.08 8.49 1.96
C LYS A 189 -22.85 8.71 2.83
N LEU A 190 -22.05 9.75 2.58
CA LEU A 190 -20.87 10.12 3.36
C LEU A 190 -21.28 10.47 4.80
N ALA A 191 -22.30 11.30 4.98
CA ALA A 191 -22.81 11.66 6.31
C ALA A 191 -23.29 10.42 7.10
N ARG A 192 -24.02 9.52 6.44
CA ARG A 192 -24.42 8.24 7.05
C ARG A 192 -23.22 7.36 7.41
N GLN A 193 -22.20 7.33 6.55
CA GLN A 193 -20.99 6.54 6.79
C GLN A 193 -20.13 7.12 7.90
N PHE A 194 -20.12 8.44 8.11
CA PHE A 194 -19.49 9.06 9.27
C PHE A 194 -20.09 8.52 10.57
N ILE A 195 -21.43 8.52 10.69
CA ILE A 195 -22.13 8.00 11.88
C ILE A 195 -21.85 6.49 12.07
N ALA A 196 -21.89 5.72 10.98
CA ALA A 196 -21.59 4.29 11.03
C ALA A 196 -20.13 4.00 11.45
N SER A 197 -19.18 4.81 10.97
CA SER A 197 -17.75 4.73 11.29
C SER A 197 -17.50 5.09 12.75
N TYR A 198 -18.11 6.18 13.21
CA TYR A 198 -18.09 6.58 14.61
C TYR A 198 -18.59 5.46 15.53
N LYS A 199 -19.75 4.85 15.20
CA LYS A 199 -20.31 3.72 15.95
C LYS A 199 -19.35 2.53 15.99
N LYS A 200 -18.71 2.20 14.87
CA LYS A 200 -17.72 1.10 14.79
C LYS A 200 -16.49 1.35 15.67
N VAL A 201 -15.98 2.58 15.69
CA VAL A 201 -14.75 2.94 16.41
C VAL A 201 -14.97 3.08 17.91
N VAL A 202 -16.06 3.73 18.32
CA VAL A 202 -16.38 3.94 19.75
C VAL A 202 -16.98 2.69 20.40
N GLY A 203 -17.66 1.85 19.61
CA GLY A 203 -18.25 0.60 20.09
C GLY A 203 -19.41 0.84 21.05
N LYS A 204 -19.43 0.14 22.19
CA LYS A 204 -20.58 0.09 23.11
C LYS A 204 -20.93 1.44 23.78
N LYS A 205 -19.99 2.38 23.86
CA LYS A 205 -20.18 3.68 24.51
C LYS A 205 -20.70 4.76 23.56
N TYR A 206 -21.01 4.43 22.31
CA TYR A 206 -21.41 5.41 21.31
C TYR A 206 -22.68 6.16 21.73
N ILE A 207 -22.71 7.45 21.43
CA ILE A 207 -23.93 8.27 21.55
C ILE A 207 -24.70 8.11 20.25
N GLN A 208 -26.00 7.85 20.33
CA GLN A 208 -26.83 7.70 19.14
C GLN A 208 -27.02 9.07 18.49
N LEU A 209 -26.45 9.24 17.30
CA LEU A 209 -26.67 10.44 16.51
C LEU A 209 -27.98 10.36 15.73
N GLY A 210 -28.75 11.44 15.75
CA GLY A 210 -30.08 11.54 15.13
C GLY A 210 -30.10 12.26 13.78
N ASP A 211 -31.30 12.42 13.21
CA ASP A 211 -31.50 13.05 11.90
C ASP A 211 -31.08 14.53 11.87
N ALA A 212 -31.19 15.25 13.00
CA ALA A 212 -30.77 16.64 13.11
C ALA A 212 -29.25 16.80 12.92
N GLU A 213 -28.48 15.87 13.47
CA GLU A 213 -27.01 15.87 13.35
C GLU A 213 -26.58 15.43 11.96
N LEU A 214 -27.28 14.47 11.36
CA LEU A 214 -27.07 14.07 9.98
C LEU A 214 -27.27 15.26 9.03
N LYS A 215 -28.37 16.02 9.17
CA LYS A 215 -28.60 17.24 8.38
C LYS A 215 -27.47 18.26 8.55
N LYS A 216 -26.97 18.42 9.78
CA LYS A 216 -25.87 19.35 10.06
C LYS A 216 -24.56 18.93 9.40
N ILE A 217 -24.24 17.64 9.43
CA ILE A 217 -23.07 17.09 8.72
C ILE A 217 -23.21 17.33 7.22
N ILE A 218 -24.38 17.08 6.64
CA ILE A 218 -24.64 17.36 5.21
C ILE A 218 -24.41 18.83 4.89
N GLN A 219 -24.96 19.75 5.69
CA GLN A 219 -24.77 21.20 5.49
C GLN A 219 -23.28 21.58 5.49
N LEU A 220 -22.53 21.10 6.48
CA LEU A 220 -21.09 21.35 6.57
C LEU A 220 -20.33 20.83 5.34
N VAL A 221 -20.65 19.63 4.86
CA VAL A 221 -20.02 19.05 3.66
C VAL A 221 -20.33 19.91 2.42
N VAL A 222 -21.59 20.34 2.28
CA VAL A 222 -22.04 21.16 1.14
C VAL A 222 -21.37 22.55 1.14
N GLU A 223 -21.19 23.16 2.32
CA GLU A 223 -20.61 24.49 2.44
C GLU A 223 -19.09 24.49 2.19
N ASN A 224 -18.37 23.51 2.76
CA ASN A 224 -16.90 23.57 2.81
C ASN A 224 -16.20 22.68 1.77
N ASN A 225 -16.83 21.58 1.34
CA ASN A 225 -16.13 20.50 0.63
C ASN A 225 -16.76 20.11 -0.70
N LYS A 226 -17.84 20.79 -1.12
CA LYS A 226 -18.57 20.45 -2.34
C LYS A 226 -17.68 20.45 -3.59
N GLU A 227 -16.87 21.48 -3.75
CA GLU A 227 -15.95 21.60 -4.89
C GLU A 227 -14.80 20.58 -4.80
N SER A 228 -14.30 20.29 -3.60
CA SER A 228 -13.22 19.32 -3.40
C SER A 228 -13.64 17.86 -3.59
N LEU A 229 -14.94 17.56 -3.44
CA LEU A 229 -15.50 16.24 -3.73
C LEU A 229 -15.79 16.03 -5.22
N ARG A 230 -15.74 17.10 -6.03
CA ARG A 230 -15.95 17.04 -7.47
C ARG A 230 -14.74 16.46 -8.18
#